data_AF-A0A168D4A7-F1
#
_entry.id   AF-A0A168D4A7-F1
#
_cell.length_a   1.000
_cell.length_b   1.000
_cell.length_c   1.000
_cell.angle_alpha   90.00
_cell.angle_beta   90.00
_cell.angle_gamma   90.00
#
_symmetry.space_group_name_H-M   'P 1'
#
loop_
_entity.id
_entity.type
_entity.pdbx_description
1 polymer ?
#
loop_
_entity_poly.entity_id
_entity_poly.type
_entity_poly.pdbx_seq_one_letter_code
_entity_poly.pdbx_strand_id
1 'polypeptide(L)' 'MPAKYIGKIIEIIYMDQSGKITQRRIEINAIRNGLIKAADLKSKSPRTFLINNVLAWQPSKTA' A
#
# COMPACT_ATOMS: atom_id res chain seq x y z
N MET A 1 -2.97 4.83 -7.85
CA MET A 1 -3.31 3.41 -7.76
C MET A 1 -4.81 3.20 -8.02
N PRO A 2 -5.24 2.22 -8.85
CA PRO A 2 -6.64 2.09 -9.22
C PRO A 2 -7.48 1.37 -8.15
N ALA A 3 -8.75 1.79 -8.03
CA ALA A 3 -9.70 1.27 -7.03
C ALA A 3 -9.98 -0.24 -7.13
N LYS A 4 -9.69 -0.87 -8.28
CA LYS A 4 -9.85 -2.32 -8.51
C LYS A 4 -9.03 -3.21 -7.55
N TYR A 5 -8.10 -2.64 -6.79
CA TYR A 5 -7.28 -3.36 -5.82
C TYR A 5 -7.83 -3.29 -4.37
N ILE A 6 -8.97 -2.64 -4.14
CA ILE A 6 -9.66 -2.71 -2.83
C ILE A 6 -10.04 -4.17 -2.54
N GLY A 7 -9.76 -4.63 -1.32
CA GLY A 7 -9.91 -6.03 -0.88
C GLY A 7 -8.83 -6.98 -1.42
N LYS A 8 -7.78 -6.46 -2.07
CA LYS A 8 -6.67 -7.28 -2.60
C LYS A 8 -5.39 -7.01 -1.82
N ILE A 9 -4.56 -8.04 -1.75
CA ILE A 9 -3.18 -7.92 -1.29
C ILE A 9 -2.30 -7.50 -2.47
N ILE A 10 -1.50 -6.48 -2.25
CA ILE A 10 -0.56 -5.94 -3.22
C ILE A 10 0.82 -5.79 -2.57
N GLU A 11 1.83 -5.67 -3.41
CA GLU A 11 3.11 -5.12 -2.99
C GLU A 11 3.27 -3.69 -3.51
N ILE A 12 3.84 -2.83 -2.67
CA ILE A 12 4.17 -1.44 -3.00
C ILE A 12 5.63 -1.15 -2.69
N ILE A 13 6.22 -0.26 -3.49
CA ILE A 13 7.43 0.48 -3.13
C ILE A 13 6.97 1.84 -2.61
N TYR A 14 7.22 2.10 -1.33
CA TYR A 14 6.74 3.30 -0.63
C TYR A 14 7.91 4.12 -0.11
N MET A 15 7.87 5.43 -0.37
CA MET A 15 8.81 6.40 0.17
C MET A 15 8.15 7.17 1.31
N ASP A 16 8.70 7.09 2.52
CA ASP A 16 8.19 7.91 3.63
C ASP A 16 8.65 9.38 3.53
N GLN A 17 8.25 10.19 4.51
CA GLN A 17 8.54 11.63 4.51
C GLN A 17 10.02 11.97 4.72
N SER A 18 10.84 11.04 5.24
CA SER A 18 12.29 11.23 5.34
C SER A 18 13.04 10.73 4.11
N GLY A 19 12.32 10.32 3.06
CA GLY A 19 12.89 9.79 1.82
C GLY A 19 13.28 8.30 1.91
N LYS A 20 12.95 7.61 3.01
CA LYS A 20 13.28 6.18 3.15
C LYS A 20 12.33 5.35 2.30
N ILE A 21 12.91 4.59 1.38
CA ILE A 21 12.19 3.66 0.50
C ILE A 21 12.04 2.30 1.19
N THR A 22 10.83 1.75 1.15
CA THR A 22 10.50 0.44 1.72
C THR A 22 9.62 -0.36 0.76
N GLN A 23 9.85 -1.67 0.67
CA GLN A 23 8.89 -2.59 0.05
C GLN A 23 7.90 -3.06 1.11
N ARG A 24 6.60 -3.01 0.81
CA ARG A 24 5.53 -3.41 1.73
C ARG A 24 4.50 -4.27 1.05
N ARG A 25 4.02 -5.28 1.76
CA ARG A 25 2.87 -6.10 1.36
C ARG A 25 1.66 -5.64 2.16
N ILE A 26 0.65 -5.12 1.48
CA ILE A 26 -0.50 -4.48 2.12
C ILE A 26 -1.81 -5.02 1.57
N GLU A 27 -2.82 -5.14 2.42
CA GLU A 27 -4.20 -5.38 2.01
C GLU A 27 -4.95 -4.05 1.96
N ILE A 28 -5.46 -3.65 0.79
CA ILE A 28 -6.15 -2.37 0.64
C ILE A 28 -7.57 -2.48 1.18
N ASN A 29 -7.87 -1.70 2.22
CA ASN A 29 -9.23 -1.61 2.78
C ASN A 29 -10.05 -0.53 2.08
N ALA A 30 -9.42 0.61 1.76
CA ALA A 30 -10.09 1.71 1.06
C ALA A 30 -9.09 2.65 0.37
N ILE A 31 -9.52 3.30 -0.70
CA ILE A 31 -8.78 4.38 -1.37
C ILE A 31 -9.69 5.60 -1.47
N ARG A 32 -9.37 6.70 -0.77
CA ARG A 32 -10.14 7.96 -0.79
C ARG A 32 -9.22 9.15 -0.53
N ASN A 33 -9.48 10.28 -1.17
CA ASN A 33 -8.77 11.55 -0.94
C ASN A 33 -7.24 11.45 -1.00
N GLY A 34 -6.70 10.70 -1.98
CA GLY A 34 -5.25 10.52 -2.10
C GLY A 34 -4.60 9.60 -1.06
N LEU A 35 -5.41 8.95 -0.21
CA LEU A 35 -4.96 8.04 0.84
C LEU A 35 -5.36 6.60 0.54
N ILE A 36 -4.46 5.67 0.86
CA ILE A 36 -4.70 4.22 0.89
C ILE A 36 -4.78 3.83 2.36
N LYS A 37 -5.96 3.42 2.82
CA LYS A 37 -6.12 2.75 4.11
C LYS A 37 -5.89 1.26 3.90
N ALA A 38 -4.95 0.68 4.61
CA ALA A 38 -4.56 -0.70 4.42
C ALA A 38 -4.15 -1.39 5.72
N ALA A 39 -4.18 -2.72 5.75
CA ALA A 39 -3.45 -3.49 6.73
C ALA A 39 -2.03 -3.73 6.21
N ASP A 40 -1.02 -3.32 6.97
CA ASP A 40 0.37 -3.68 6.66
C ASP A 40 0.63 -5.08 7.19
N LEU A 41 0.84 -6.05 6.29
CA LEU A 41 0.98 -7.46 6.66
C LEU A 41 2.29 -7.74 7.38
N LYS A 42 3.30 -6.87 7.27
CA LYS A 42 4.56 -7.01 8.01
C LYS A 42 4.37 -6.68 9.49
N SER A 43 3.64 -5.61 9.80
CA SER A 43 3.38 -5.17 11.18
C SER A 43 2.06 -5.68 11.75
N LYS A 44 1.22 -6.34 10.94
CA LYS A 44 -0.16 -6.76 11.25
C LYS A 44 -1.00 -5.62 11.85
N SER A 45 -0.77 -4.40 11.37
CA SER A 45 -1.44 -3.21 11.91
C SER A 45 -2.05 -2.34 10.80
N PRO A 46 -3.17 -1.66 11.07
CA PRO A 46 -3.72 -0.67 10.15
C PRO A 46 -2.72 0.47 9.92
N ARG A 47 -2.53 0.84 8.66
CA ARG A 47 -1.67 1.95 8.25
C ARG A 47 -2.29 2.71 7.08
N THR A 48 -2.07 4.01 7.06
CA THR A 48 -2.46 4.87 5.94
C THR A 48 -1.23 5.25 5.14
N PHE A 49 -1.33 5.18 3.82
CA PHE A 49 -0.28 5.55 2.87
C PHE A 49 -0.76 6.67 1.96
N LEU A 50 0.12 7.62 1.65
CA LEU A 50 -0.13 8.64 0.63
C LEU A 50 0.06 8.00 -0.76
N ILE A 51 -0.93 8.14 -1.65
CA ILE A 51 -0.83 7.61 -3.02
C ILE A 51 0.38 8.21 -3.75
N ASN A 52 0.64 9.50 -3.54
CA ASN A 52 1.75 10.21 -4.18
C ASN A 52 3.13 9.71 -3.73
N ASN A 53 3.18 8.98 -2.62
CA ASN A 53 4.42 8.40 -2.08
C ASN A 53 4.60 6.92 -2.50
N VAL A 54 3.67 6.36 -3.27
CA VAL A 54 3.80 5.03 -3.87
C VAL A 54 4.57 5.18 -5.19
N LEU A 55 5.80 4.68 -5.21
CA LEU A 55 6.69 4.76 -6.38
C LEU A 55 6.40 3.66 -7.41
N ALA A 56 5.98 2.49 -6.95
CA ALA A 56 5.57 1.36 -7.78
C ALA A 56 4.62 0.44 -7.01
N TRP A 57 3.80 -0.34 -7.71
CA TRP A 57 2.96 -1.37 -7.11
C TRP A 57 2.73 -2.54 -8.06
N GLN A 58 2.47 -3.72 -7.51
CA GLN A 58 2.05 -4.91 -8.25
C GLN A 58 1.04 -5.73 -7.45
N PRO A 59 0.14 -6.49 -8.11
CA PRO A 59 -0.65 -7.52 -7.42
C PRO A 59 0.31 -8.47 -6.69
N SER A 60 0.02 -8.79 -5.44
CA SER A 60 0.79 -9.81 -4.74
C SER A 60 0.48 -11.15 -5.40
N LYS A 61 1.50 -11.84 -5.91
CA LYS A 61 1.33 -13.22 -6.37
C LYS A 61 0.91 -14.03 -5.13
N THR A 62 -0.29 -14.57 -5.17
CA THR A 62 -0.67 -15.65 -4.25
C THR A 62 0.29 -16.81 -4.51
N ALA A 63 0.92 -17.34 -3.46
CA ALA A 63 1.55 -18.65 -3.54
C ALA A 63 0.45 -19.72 -3.58
#